data_AF-A0A535WWL8-F1
#
_entry.id   AF-A0A535WWL8-F1
#
_cell.length_a   1.000
_cell.length_b   1.000
_cell.length_c   1.000
_cell.angle_alpha   90.00
_cell.angle_beta   90.00
_cell.angle_gamma   90.00
#
_symmetry.space_group_name_H-M   'P 1'
#
loop_
_entity.id
_entity.type
_entity.pdbx_description
1 polymer ?
#
loop_
_entity_poly.entity_id
_entity_poly.type
_entity_poly.pdbx_seq_one_letter_code
_entity_poly.pdbx_strand_id
1 'polypeptide(L)'
;MPPSLLLKVVLTPALIAAATLVGRRWGETMSGWLVGLPLTSAPVIFFLALDHGTAFATTAALAVLLGTISQAAFAVAYARIAVRTPWFPAAAAGCATFALATIGFQRVSLPAFVAYGAVVGSLILAMVLMPRNGNQPARGPVAPDWDLP
;
A
#
# COMPACT_ATOMS: atom_id res chain seq x y z
N MET A 1 -24.17 19.10 12.25
CA MET A 1 -23.10 18.11 11.97
C MET A 1 -21.82 18.89 11.73
N PRO A 2 -20.69 18.57 12.37
CA PRO A 2 -19.49 19.35 12.21
C PRO A 2 -18.97 19.24 10.75
N PRO A 3 -18.50 20.33 10.14
CA PRO A 3 -18.06 20.35 8.73
C PRO A 3 -16.89 19.38 8.45
N SER A 4 -16.18 18.94 9.48
CA SER A 4 -15.12 17.92 9.41
C SER A 4 -15.62 16.52 9.05
N LEU A 5 -16.87 16.18 9.36
CA LEU A 5 -17.45 14.87 9.06
C LEU A 5 -17.78 14.72 7.57
N LEU A 6 -18.36 15.76 6.96
CA LEU A 6 -18.63 15.78 5.52
C LEU A 6 -17.34 15.68 4.70
N LEU A 7 -16.29 16.37 5.13
CA LEU A 7 -14.97 16.28 4.50
C LEU A 7 -14.39 14.86 4.62
N LYS A 8 -14.42 14.23 5.80
CA LYS A 8 -13.97 12.84 6.01
C LYS A 8 -14.73 11.82 5.14
N VAL A 9 -16.04 12.00 4.99
CA VAL A 9 -16.92 11.10 4.22
C VAL A 9 -16.71 11.24 2.72
N VAL A 10 -16.46 12.45 2.22
CA VAL A 10 -16.29 12.70 0.76
C VAL A 10 -14.85 12.46 0.31
N LEU A 11 -13.86 12.74 1.15
CA LEU A 11 -12.45 12.66 0.77
C LEU A 11 -12.01 11.22 0.46
N THR A 12 -12.47 10.25 1.27
CA THR A 12 -12.13 8.84 1.09
C THR A 12 -12.61 8.28 -0.27
N PRO A 13 -13.89 8.38 -0.64
CA PRO A 13 -14.35 7.95 -1.96
C PRO A 13 -13.79 8.82 -3.09
N ALA A 14 -13.55 10.12 -2.89
CA ALA A 14 -12.94 10.98 -3.91
C ALA A 14 -11.48 10.59 -4.21
N LEU A 15 -10.69 10.24 -3.19
CA LEU A 15 -9.32 9.74 -3.35
C LEU A 15 -9.30 8.37 -4.04
N ILE A 16 -10.20 7.47 -3.67
CA ILE A 16 -10.34 6.17 -4.32
C ILE A 16 -10.76 6.34 -5.79
N ALA A 17 -11.72 7.22 -6.07
CA ALA A 17 -12.18 7.52 -7.43
C ALA A 17 -11.07 8.14 -8.29
N ALA A 18 -10.32 9.11 -7.75
CA ALA A 18 -9.18 9.71 -8.43
C ALA A 18 -8.08 8.69 -8.72
N ALA A 19 -7.72 7.85 -7.75
CA ALA A 19 -6.75 6.77 -7.94
C ALA A 19 -7.20 5.77 -9.01
N THR A 20 -8.49 5.41 -9.02
CA THR A 20 -9.08 4.49 -10.00
C THR A 20 -9.05 5.09 -11.41
N LEU A 21 -9.38 6.37 -11.55
CA LEU A 21 -9.44 7.06 -12.85
C LEU A 21 -8.06 7.26 -13.47
N VAL A 22 -7.06 7.58 -12.64
CA VAL A 22 -5.67 7.74 -13.10
C VAL A 22 -5.05 6.39 -13.44
N GLY A 23 -5.34 5.34 -12.66
CA GLY A 23 -4.89 3.97 -12.95
C GLY A 23 -5.38 3.44 -14.30
N ARG A 24 -6.57 3.84 -14.75
CA ARG A 24 -7.13 3.43 -16.05
C ARG A 24 -6.58 4.20 -17.26
N ARG A 25 -6.04 5.42 -17.07
CA ARG A 25 -5.67 6.30 -18.21
C ARG A 25 -4.19 6.30 -18.61
N TRP A 26 -3.26 5.84 -17.76
CA TRP A 26 -1.81 6.09 -17.98
C TRP A 26 -0.88 4.88 -17.86
N GLY A 27 -1.42 3.65 -17.72
CA GLY A 27 -0.63 2.41 -17.75
C GLY A 27 0.11 2.04 -16.45
N GLU A 28 0.69 0.84 -16.42
CA GLU A 28 1.29 0.19 -15.22
C GLU A 28 2.43 1.00 -14.57
N THR A 29 3.18 1.76 -15.35
CA THR A 29 4.30 2.57 -14.83
C THR A 29 3.81 3.82 -14.08
N MET A 30 2.79 4.53 -14.59
CA MET A 30 2.24 5.68 -13.89
C MET A 30 1.31 5.29 -12.74
N SER A 31 0.63 4.14 -12.82
CA SER A 31 -0.10 3.61 -11.67
C SER A 31 0.84 3.28 -10.51
N GLY A 32 2.04 2.75 -10.78
CA GLY A 32 3.07 2.52 -9.77
C GLY A 32 3.54 3.81 -9.08
N TRP A 33 3.78 4.88 -9.83
CA TRP A 33 4.15 6.20 -9.27
C TRP A 33 3.01 6.80 -8.46
N LEU A 34 1.77 6.74 -8.96
CA LEU A 34 0.62 7.32 -8.28
C LEU A 34 0.29 6.57 -6.98
N VAL A 35 0.34 5.23 -7.00
CA VAL A 35 0.14 4.40 -5.81
C VAL A 35 1.31 4.54 -4.83
N GLY A 36 2.53 4.78 -5.32
CA GLY A 36 3.71 5.02 -4.50
C GLY A 36 3.72 6.37 -3.78
N LEU A 37 2.95 7.36 -4.25
CA LEU A 37 2.77 8.62 -3.54
C LEU A 37 1.86 8.42 -2.31
N PRO A 38 2.10 9.13 -1.19
CA PRO A 38 1.31 9.00 0.04
C PRO A 38 -0.06 9.70 -0.10
N LEU A 39 -0.76 9.49 -1.21
CA LEU A 39 -2.03 10.15 -1.52
C LEU A 39 -3.15 9.75 -0.57
N THR A 40 -3.07 8.57 0.05
CA THR A 40 -4.03 8.11 1.05
C THR A 40 -3.55 8.38 2.47
N SER A 41 -2.27 8.12 2.77
CA SER A 41 -1.71 8.25 4.11
C SER A 41 -1.44 9.70 4.52
N ALA A 42 -0.98 10.58 3.62
CA ALA A 42 -0.66 11.96 3.97
C ALA A 42 -1.89 12.79 4.35
N PRO A 43 -3.03 12.75 3.62
CA PRO A 43 -4.23 13.46 4.06
C PRO A 43 -4.75 12.95 5.41
N VAL A 44 -4.72 11.63 5.63
CA VAL A 44 -5.15 11.04 6.91
C VAL A 44 -4.30 11.54 8.07
N ILE A 45 -2.97 11.54 7.92
CA ILE A 45 -2.05 12.06 8.94
C ILE A 45 -2.28 13.57 9.19
N PHE A 46 -2.55 14.34 8.13
CA PHE A 46 -2.85 15.77 8.25
C PHE A 46 -4.14 16.02 9.06
N PHE A 47 -5.22 15.29 8.79
CA PHE A 47 -6.45 15.38 9.60
C PHE A 47 -6.23 14.94 11.04
N LEU A 48 -5.42 13.90 11.26
CA LEU A 48 -5.04 13.48 12.60
C LEU A 48 -4.27 14.57 13.35
N ALA A 49 -3.41 15.33 12.68
CA ALA A 49 -2.68 16.44 13.27
C ALA A 49 -3.63 17.57 13.70
N LEU A 50 -4.67 17.85 12.90
CA LEU A 50 -5.68 18.86 13.22
C LEU A 50 -6.61 18.43 14.35
N ASP A 51 -7.04 17.16 14.35
CA ASP A 51 -8.04 16.66 15.30
C ASP A 51 -7.42 16.23 16.65
N HIS A 52 -6.21 15.66 16.64
CA HIS A 52 -5.59 15.02 17.81
C HIS A 52 -4.20 15.59 18.16
N GLY A 53 -3.72 16.58 17.41
CA GLY A 53 -2.44 17.24 17.63
C GLY A 53 -1.25 16.56 16.93
N THR A 54 -0.13 17.29 16.87
CA THR A 54 1.07 16.90 16.13
C THR A 54 1.78 15.67 16.72
N ALA A 55 1.72 15.48 18.04
CA ALA A 55 2.30 14.31 18.69
C ALA A 55 1.61 13.01 18.24
N PHE A 56 0.27 13.01 18.17
CA PHE A 56 -0.50 11.87 17.68
C PHE A 56 -0.23 11.61 16.20
N ALA A 57 -0.22 12.67 15.37
CA ALA A 57 0.08 12.56 13.95
C ALA A 57 1.49 12.00 13.68
N THR A 58 2.47 12.35 14.50
CA THR A 58 3.84 11.82 14.38
C THR A 58 3.87 10.32 14.65
N THR A 59 3.22 9.87 15.71
CA THR A 59 3.10 8.43 16.02
C THR A 59 2.36 7.67 14.92
N ALA A 60 1.27 8.26 14.40
CA ALA A 60 0.53 7.68 13.28
C ALA A 60 1.38 7.59 12.00
N ALA A 61 2.17 8.63 11.70
CA ALA A 61 3.08 8.63 10.55
C ALA A 61 4.16 7.54 10.66
N LEU A 62 4.75 7.36 11.84
CA LEU A 62 5.70 6.28 12.10
C LEU A 62 5.05 4.90 11.95
N ALA A 63 3.82 4.72 12.44
CA ALA A 63 3.07 3.49 12.27
C ALA A 63 2.79 3.17 10.79
N VAL A 64 2.49 4.19 9.97
CA VAL A 64 2.35 4.04 8.52
C VAL A 64 3.65 3.56 7.87
N LEU A 65 4.80 4.12 8.25
CA LEU A 65 6.10 3.67 7.73
C LEU A 65 6.37 2.20 8.08
N LEU A 66 6.18 1.80 9.34
CA LEU A 66 6.37 0.42 9.77
C LEU A 66 5.37 -0.54 9.09
N GLY A 67 4.12 -0.12 8.94
CA GLY A 67 3.10 -0.87 8.20
C GLY A 67 3.47 -1.08 6.73
N THR A 68 4.16 -0.11 6.12
CA THR A 68 4.66 -0.24 4.73
C THR A 68 5.69 -1.37 4.61
N ILE A 69 6.56 -1.55 5.61
CA ILE A 69 7.53 -2.66 5.65
C ILE A 69 6.79 -4.01 5.75
N SER A 70 5.79 -4.11 6.62
CA SER A 70 4.94 -5.30 6.73
C SER A 70 4.21 -5.60 5.41
N GLN A 71 3.74 -4.56 4.71
CA GLN A 71 3.07 -4.70 3.41
C GLN A 71 4.03 -5.18 2.31
N ALA A 72 5.28 -4.72 2.30
CA ALA A 72 6.30 -5.24 1.40
C ALA A 72 6.57 -6.73 1.67
N ALA A 73 6.67 -7.14 2.94
CA ALA A 73 6.84 -8.54 3.33
C ALA A 73 5.65 -9.41 2.91
N PHE A 74 4.42 -8.92 3.09
CA PHE A 74 3.20 -9.54 2.57
C PHE A 74 3.32 -9.79 1.07
N ALA A 75 3.67 -8.76 0.29
CA ALA A 75 3.69 -8.84 -1.16
C ALA A 75 4.70 -9.88 -1.65
N VAL A 76 5.88 -9.94 -1.05
CA VAL A 76 6.90 -10.95 -1.37
C VAL A 76 6.42 -12.36 -1.02
N ALA A 77 5.89 -12.56 0.18
CA ALA A 77 5.42 -13.87 0.63
C ALA A 77 4.26 -14.37 -0.26
N TYR A 78 3.28 -13.50 -0.51
CA TYR A 78 2.17 -13.78 -1.42
C TYR A 78 2.68 -14.16 -2.81
N ALA A 79 3.52 -13.31 -3.43
CA ALA A 79 4.00 -13.55 -4.79
C ALA A 79 4.75 -14.87 -4.89
N ARG A 80 5.68 -15.15 -3.96
CA ARG A 80 6.47 -16.40 -3.91
C ARG A 80 5.61 -17.65 -3.84
N ILE A 81 4.54 -17.61 -3.05
CA ILE A 81 3.67 -18.76 -2.81
C ILE A 81 2.64 -18.90 -3.94
N ALA A 82 2.09 -17.79 -4.44
CA ALA A 82 1.15 -17.76 -5.54
C ALA A 82 1.70 -18.36 -6.85
N VAL A 83 3.03 -18.36 -7.06
CA VAL A 83 3.63 -19.07 -8.21
C VAL A 83 3.45 -20.60 -8.14
N ARG A 84 3.23 -21.15 -6.93
CA ARG A 84 3.22 -22.61 -6.70
C ARG A 84 1.90 -23.16 -6.16
N THR A 85 0.99 -22.30 -5.71
CA THR A 85 -0.27 -22.69 -5.05
C THR A 85 -1.43 -21.82 -5.50
N PRO A 86 -2.69 -22.27 -5.34
CA PRO A 86 -3.85 -21.41 -5.54
C PRO A 86 -3.82 -20.17 -4.64
N TRP A 87 -4.65 -19.18 -4.99
CA TRP A 87 -4.60 -17.84 -4.41
C TRP A 87 -4.90 -17.81 -2.90
N PHE A 88 -5.77 -18.69 -2.39
CA PHE A 88 -6.18 -18.72 -1.00
C PHE A 88 -5.01 -19.01 -0.03
N PRO A 89 -4.25 -20.13 -0.19
CA PRO A 89 -3.05 -20.38 0.62
C PRO A 89 -2.01 -19.27 0.52
N ALA A 90 -1.80 -18.70 -0.67
CA ALA A 90 -0.87 -17.60 -0.86
C ALA A 90 -1.30 -16.35 -0.10
N ALA A 91 -2.59 -16.01 -0.14
CA ALA A 91 -3.17 -14.90 0.62
C ALA A 91 -3.04 -15.13 2.13
N ALA A 92 -3.37 -16.32 2.62
CA ALA A 92 -3.24 -16.66 4.03
C ALA A 92 -1.80 -16.53 4.53
N ALA A 93 -0.83 -17.03 3.75
CA ALA A 93 0.59 -16.93 4.11
C ALA A 93 1.12 -15.49 4.05
N GLY A 94 0.67 -14.70 3.05
CA GLY A 94 0.93 -13.26 3.00
C GLY A 94 0.39 -12.57 4.26
N CYS A 95 -0.88 -12.79 4.60
CA CYS A 95 -1.52 -12.20 5.78
C CYS A 95 -0.82 -12.60 7.08
N ALA A 96 -0.41 -13.86 7.22
CA ALA A 96 0.36 -14.33 8.36
C ALA A 96 1.71 -13.60 8.47
N THR A 97 2.41 -13.44 7.35
CA THR A 97 3.69 -12.71 7.29
C THR A 97 3.50 -11.24 7.70
N PHE A 98 2.46 -10.59 7.18
CA PHE A 98 2.09 -9.21 7.56
C PHE A 98 1.82 -9.08 9.05
N ALA A 99 1.01 -9.98 9.61
CA ALA A 99 0.63 -9.95 11.01
C ALA A 99 1.85 -10.16 11.91
N LEU A 100 2.70 -11.14 11.59
CA LEU A 100 3.93 -11.41 12.35
C LEU A 100 4.90 -10.22 12.30
N ALA A 101 5.12 -9.63 11.12
CA ALA A 101 5.96 -8.43 10.99
C ALA A 101 5.40 -7.25 11.81
N THR A 102 4.08 -7.01 11.71
CA THR A 102 3.41 -5.92 12.43
C THR A 102 3.47 -6.10 13.94
N ILE A 103 3.21 -7.31 14.45
CA ILE A 103 3.33 -7.64 15.87
C ILE A 103 4.78 -7.43 16.35
N GLY A 104 5.77 -7.79 15.54
CA GLY A 104 7.18 -7.52 15.83
C GLY A 104 7.46 -6.02 15.95
N PHE A 105 6.96 -5.22 15.01
CA PHE A 105 7.17 -3.77 15.00
C PHE A 105 6.45 -3.01 16.11
N GLN A 106 5.37 -3.54 16.69
CA GLN A 106 4.69 -2.91 17.82
C GLN A 106 5.59 -2.67 19.04
N ARG A 107 6.66 -3.46 19.20
CA ARG A 107 7.60 -3.35 20.33
C ARG A 107 8.81 -2.47 20.03
N VAL A 108 8.92 -1.95 18.81
CA VAL A 108 10.11 -1.27 18.32
C VAL A 108 9.81 0.20 18.11
N SER A 109 10.52 1.06 18.83
CA SER A 109 10.53 2.50 18.57
C SER A 109 11.77 2.85 17.74
N LEU A 110 11.55 3.22 16.48
CA LEU A 110 12.62 3.70 15.59
C LEU A 110 12.56 5.22 15.45
N PRO A 111 13.72 5.91 15.41
CA PRO A 111 13.78 7.29 14.94
C PRO A 111 13.23 7.39 13.50
N ALA A 112 12.57 8.49 13.16
CA ALA A 112 11.91 8.66 11.87
C ALA A 112 12.83 8.42 10.66
N PHE A 113 14.08 8.90 10.72
CA PHE A 113 15.06 8.70 9.66
C PHE A 113 15.42 7.21 9.46
N VAL A 114 15.55 6.46 10.55
CA VAL A 114 15.84 5.02 10.51
C VAL A 114 14.64 4.25 9.97
N ALA A 115 13.42 4.61 10.39
CA ALA A 115 12.18 4.03 9.86
C ALA A 115 12.06 4.26 8.36
N TYR A 116 12.36 5.47 7.87
CA TYR A 116 12.37 5.79 6.45
C TYR A 116 13.41 4.96 5.68
N GLY A 117 14.65 4.89 6.17
CA GLY A 117 15.69 4.06 5.57
C GLY A 117 15.30 2.57 5.52
N ALA A 118 14.65 2.07 6.57
CA ALA A 118 14.13 0.71 6.63
C ALA A 118 13.01 0.46 5.60
N VAL A 119 12.12 1.43 5.37
CA VAL A 119 11.11 1.35 4.30
C VAL A 119 11.79 1.24 2.95
N VAL A 120 12.71 2.15 2.61
CA VAL A 120 13.43 2.12 1.33
C VAL A 120 14.17 0.79 1.15
N GLY A 121 14.89 0.33 2.18
CA GLY A 121 15.57 -0.96 2.19
C GLY A 121 14.62 -2.13 1.98
N SER A 122 13.45 -2.13 2.64
CA SER A 122 12.44 -3.18 2.50
C SER A 122 11.82 -3.22 1.10
N LEU A 123 11.63 -2.07 0.46
CA LEU A 123 11.09 -1.97 -0.90
C LEU A 123 12.13 -2.48 -1.91
N ILE A 124 13.39 -2.08 -1.77
CA ILE A 124 14.49 -2.60 -2.60
C ILE A 124 14.60 -4.12 -2.42
N LEU A 125 14.59 -4.59 -1.18
CA LEU A 125 14.66 -6.01 -0.87
C LEU A 125 13.45 -6.75 -1.46
N ALA A 126 12.25 -6.19 -1.38
CA ALA A 126 11.05 -6.78 -1.96
C ALA A 126 11.16 -6.89 -3.49
N MET A 127 11.66 -5.86 -4.17
CA MET A 127 11.90 -5.90 -5.62
C MET A 127 12.92 -6.97 -6.01
N VAL A 128 13.98 -7.15 -5.21
CA VAL A 128 15.01 -8.18 -5.45
C VAL A 128 14.45 -9.59 -5.18
N LEU A 129 13.63 -9.74 -4.14
CA LEU A 129 13.08 -11.02 -3.72
C LEU A 129 11.87 -11.47 -4.55
N MET A 130 11.21 -10.54 -5.25
CA MET A 130 10.05 -10.86 -6.09
C MET A 130 10.40 -11.95 -7.12
N PRO A 131 9.55 -12.99 -7.27
CA PRO A 131 9.77 -14.02 -8.26
C PRO A 131 9.76 -13.39 -9.66
N ARG A 132 10.83 -13.62 -10.42
CA ARG A 132 10.93 -13.20 -11.82
C ARG A 132 10.07 -14.13 -12.67
N ASN A 133 8.76 -13.94 -12.63
CA ASN A 133 7.87 -14.54 -13.62
C ASN A 133 8.04 -13.68 -14.88
N GLY A 134 8.95 -14.11 -15.77
CA GLY A 134 9.36 -13.32 -16.92
C GLY A 134 8.14 -12.83 -17.70
N ASN A 135 8.05 -11.52 -17.92
CA ASN A 135 7.10 -10.75 -18.73
C ASN A 135 6.10 -11.57 -19.56
N GLN A 136 5.28 -12.41 -18.93
CA GLN A 136 4.09 -12.90 -19.59
C GLN A 136 3.14 -11.73 -19.46
N PRO A 137 2.82 -11.04 -20.57
CA PRO A 137 1.83 -9.98 -20.54
C PRO A 137 0.63 -10.57 -19.80
N ALA A 138 0.14 -9.85 -18.78
CA ALA A 138 -1.08 -10.23 -18.13
C ALA A 138 -2.07 -10.52 -19.25
N ARG A 139 -2.46 -11.78 -19.43
CA ARG A 139 -3.58 -12.12 -20.31
C ARG A 139 -4.79 -11.56 -19.56
N GLY A 140 -5.00 -10.25 -19.72
CA GLY A 140 -6.22 -9.61 -19.33
C GLY A 140 -7.35 -10.38 -20.00
N PRO A 141 -8.54 -10.44 -19.38
CA PRO A 141 -9.73 -10.84 -20.09
C PRO A 141 -9.74 -10.08 -21.42
N VAL A 142 -9.90 -10.78 -22.54
CA VAL A 142 -10.09 -10.12 -23.84
C VAL A 142 -11.20 -9.11 -23.63
N ALA A 143 -10.88 -7.82 -23.78
CA ALA A 143 -11.86 -6.75 -23.66
C ALA A 143 -13.00 -7.11 -24.62
N PRO A 144 -14.24 -7.26 -24.14
CA PRO A 144 -15.35 -7.61 -25.02
C PRO A 144 -15.50 -6.58 -26.12
N ASP A 145 -15.88 -7.01 -27.32
CA ASP A 145 -16.01 -6.16 -28.53
C ASP A 145 -17.00 -4.97 -28.38
N TRP A 146 -17.71 -4.86 -27.24
CA TRP A 146 -18.62 -3.76 -26.92
C TRP A 146 -18.00 -2.66 -26.05
N ASP A 147 -16.75 -2.82 -25.61
CA ASP A 147 -15.99 -1.75 -24.96
C ASP A 147 -15.52 -0.75 -26.04
N LEU A 148 -16.42 0.19 -26.35
CA LEU A 148 -16.25 1.31 -27.29
C LEU A 148 -15.04 2.21 -26.92
N PRO A 149 -14.44 2.91 -27.92
CA PRO A 149 -13.03 3.32 -27.94
C PRO A 149 -12.60 4.36 -26.90
#